data_AF-A0A956JFG2-F1
#
_entry.id   AF-A0A956JFG2-F1
#
_cell.length_a   1.000
_cell.length_b   1.000
_cell.length_c   1.000
_cell.angle_alpha   90.00
_cell.angle_beta   90.00
_cell.angle_gamma   90.00
#
_symmetry.space_group_name_H-M   'P 1'
#
loop_
_entity.id
_entity.type
_entity.pdbx_description
1 polymer ?
#
loop_
_entity_poly.entity_id
_entity_poly.type
_entity_poly.pdbx_seq_one_letter_code
_entity_poly.pdbx_strand_id
1 'polypeptide(L)'
;MRRDMDKVLCERPRWGMRTKRRRRYRGPLEDAPRFESSSRHRGGTKALNEHLGPLRRWLRQQAGRPWDAVYGELRANISPRNAVQMHIWQHAEHYVARHVMMIDGKPHHRPGAGWAYLRAEPVSSRRCPVYVCPRTGILRRTPVTPRKRKRAAPTE
;
A
#
# COMPACT_ATOMS: atom_id res chain seq x y z
N MET A 1 6.67 -18.96 -1.90
CA MET A 1 5.80 -18.08 -2.68
C MET A 1 5.52 -18.81 -3.98
N ARG A 2 4.31 -18.69 -4.57
CA ARG A 2 4.07 -19.31 -5.88
C ARG A 2 5.03 -18.70 -6.92
N ARG A 3 5.55 -19.52 -7.85
CA ARG A 3 6.60 -19.10 -8.81
C ARG A 3 6.17 -18.00 -9.76
N ASP A 4 4.87 -17.87 -10.03
CA ASP A 4 4.24 -16.92 -10.94
C ASP A 4 3.49 -15.79 -10.20
N MET A 5 3.87 -15.51 -8.95
CA MET A 5 3.21 -14.46 -8.14
C MET A 5 3.28 -13.11 -8.84
N ASP A 6 4.41 -12.79 -9.45
CA ASP A 6 4.62 -11.56 -10.21
C ASP A 6 3.55 -11.35 -11.29
N LYS A 7 3.18 -12.40 -12.03
CA LYS A 7 2.12 -12.37 -13.06
C LYS A 7 0.75 -12.13 -12.44
N VAL A 8 0.40 -12.91 -11.42
CA VAL A 8 -0.89 -12.81 -10.71
C VAL A 8 -1.13 -11.40 -10.16
N LEU A 9 -0.09 -10.73 -9.68
CA LEU A 9 -0.19 -9.36 -9.15
C LEU A 9 -0.45 -8.31 -10.24
N CYS A 10 -0.07 -8.58 -11.51
CA CYS A 10 -0.13 -7.62 -12.62
C CYS A 10 -1.36 -7.77 -13.53
N GLU A 11 -2.05 -8.91 -13.50
CA GLU A 11 -3.04 -9.30 -14.53
C GLU A 11 -4.39 -8.54 -14.47
N ARG A 12 -4.64 -7.69 -13.47
CA ARG A 12 -5.90 -6.93 -13.42
C ARG A 12 -5.96 -5.83 -14.49
N PRO A 13 -7.06 -5.71 -15.25
CA PRO A 13 -7.24 -4.63 -16.21
C PRO A 13 -7.07 -3.27 -15.56
N ARG A 14 -6.32 -2.36 -16.23
CA ARG A 14 -6.12 -0.99 -15.74
C ARG A 14 -7.46 -0.28 -15.60
N TRP A 15 -7.63 0.44 -14.50
CA TRP A 15 -8.84 1.22 -14.29
C TRP A 15 -8.81 2.49 -15.15
N GLY A 16 -9.99 3.03 -15.43
CA GLY A 16 -10.14 4.31 -16.15
C GLY A 16 -10.11 4.22 -17.69
N MET A 17 -10.26 3.02 -18.27
CA MET A 17 -10.35 2.86 -19.73
C MET A 17 -11.54 3.60 -20.36
N ARG A 18 -12.63 3.78 -19.60
CA ARG A 18 -13.83 4.53 -20.02
C ARG A 18 -13.81 6.00 -19.60
N THR A 19 -12.75 6.46 -18.94
CA THR A 19 -12.71 7.83 -18.42
C THR A 19 -12.34 8.80 -19.54
N LYS A 20 -13.18 9.81 -19.78
CA LYS A 20 -12.89 10.87 -20.73
C LYS A 20 -11.67 11.67 -20.23
N ARG A 21 -10.65 11.82 -21.09
CA ARG A 21 -9.55 12.73 -20.81
C ARG A 21 -10.09 14.15 -20.66
N ARG A 22 -9.62 14.87 -19.65
CA ARG A 22 -9.94 16.29 -19.52
C ARG A 22 -9.43 17.03 -20.76
N ARG A 23 -10.27 17.89 -21.34
CA ARG A 23 -9.94 18.65 -22.55
C ARG A 23 -8.84 19.65 -22.21
N ARG A 24 -7.80 19.67 -23.05
CA ARG A 24 -6.83 20.76 -23.11
C ARG A 24 -7.39 21.86 -24.01
N TYR A 25 -6.91 23.09 -23.86
CA TYR A 25 -7.14 24.13 -24.85
C TYR A 25 -6.73 23.65 -26.24
N ARG A 26 -7.56 23.91 -27.26
CA ARG A 26 -7.38 23.45 -28.65
C ARG A 26 -7.40 24.58 -29.68
N GLY A 27 -7.41 25.83 -29.24
CA GLY A 27 -7.42 27.00 -30.12
C GLY A 27 -6.00 27.48 -30.48
N PRO A 28 -5.90 28.63 -31.18
CA PRO A 28 -4.62 29.27 -31.52
C PRO A 28 -3.78 29.57 -30.28
N LEU A 29 -2.46 29.42 -30.39
CA LEU A 29 -1.55 29.56 -29.24
C LEU A 29 -1.54 31.00 -28.70
N GLU A 30 -1.70 32.02 -29.55
CA GLU A 30 -1.81 33.42 -29.15
C GLU A 30 -2.97 33.68 -28.16
N ASP A 31 -4.06 32.94 -28.28
CA ASP A 31 -5.26 33.06 -27.44
C ASP A 31 -5.23 32.10 -26.23
N ALA A 32 -4.18 31.29 -26.12
CA ALA A 32 -4.06 30.33 -25.03
C ALA A 32 -3.83 31.06 -23.69
N PRO A 33 -4.45 30.60 -22.60
CA PRO A 33 -4.20 31.17 -21.29
C PRO A 33 -2.71 31.02 -20.91
N ARG A 34 -2.09 32.15 -20.53
CA ARG A 34 -0.67 32.23 -20.15
C ARG A 34 -0.34 31.37 -18.93
N PHE A 35 -1.33 31.13 -18.06
CA PHE A 35 -1.22 30.28 -16.88
C PHE A 35 -2.47 29.41 -16.70
N GLU A 36 -2.27 28.12 -16.43
CA GLU A 36 -3.34 27.21 -16.02
C GLU A 36 -2.90 26.37 -14.82
N SER A 37 -3.85 26.11 -13.92
CA SER A 37 -3.60 25.19 -12.81
C SER A 37 -3.35 23.78 -13.34
N SER A 38 -2.24 23.16 -12.91
CA SER A 38 -1.94 21.74 -13.21
C SER A 38 -3.06 20.79 -12.75
N SER A 39 -3.86 21.20 -11.76
CA SER A 39 -5.04 20.47 -11.29
C SER A 39 -6.13 20.32 -12.35
N ARG A 40 -6.28 21.27 -13.29
CA ARG A 40 -7.25 21.19 -14.39
C ARG A 40 -6.98 19.98 -15.28
N HIS A 41 -5.73 19.55 -15.38
CA HIS A 41 -5.28 18.41 -16.17
C HIS A 41 -5.13 17.11 -15.36
N ARG A 42 -5.38 17.14 -14.05
CA ARG A 42 -5.38 15.93 -13.21
C ARG A 42 -6.67 15.14 -13.40
N GLY A 43 -6.54 13.82 -13.59
CA GLY A 43 -7.66 12.89 -13.77
C GLY A 43 -7.95 12.54 -15.23
N GLY A 44 -8.88 11.61 -15.47
CA GLY A 44 -9.16 11.12 -16.83
C GLY A 44 -8.05 10.26 -17.43
N THR A 45 -7.15 9.74 -16.59
CA THR A 45 -6.04 8.88 -16.97
C THR A 45 -6.26 7.45 -16.48
N LYS A 46 -5.58 6.51 -17.13
CA LYS A 46 -5.56 5.12 -16.66
C LYS A 46 -4.76 5.05 -15.36
N ALA A 47 -5.28 4.34 -14.37
CA ALA A 47 -4.56 4.04 -13.13
C ALA A 47 -4.00 2.62 -13.16
N LEU A 48 -2.84 2.42 -12.52
CA LEU A 48 -2.35 1.09 -12.20
C LEU A 48 -3.37 0.40 -11.28
N ASN A 49 -3.62 -0.87 -11.53
CA ASN A 49 -4.60 -1.66 -10.80
C ASN A 49 -4.00 -3.03 -10.51
N GLU A 50 -3.08 -3.12 -9.55
CA GLU A 50 -2.54 -4.42 -9.17
C GLU A 50 -3.55 -5.27 -8.39
N HIS A 51 -3.39 -6.58 -8.49
CA HIS A 51 -4.12 -7.56 -7.69
C HIS A 51 -3.34 -7.89 -6.42
N LEU A 52 -3.35 -7.00 -5.41
CA LEU A 52 -2.51 -7.14 -4.20
C LEU A 52 -3.06 -8.10 -3.11
N GLY A 53 -4.25 -8.64 -3.31
CA GLY A 53 -4.89 -9.59 -2.38
C GLY A 53 -4.02 -10.84 -2.09
N PRO A 54 -3.51 -11.53 -3.13
CA PRO A 54 -2.55 -12.62 -3.00
C PRO A 54 -1.31 -12.29 -2.17
N LEU A 55 -0.67 -11.13 -2.42
CA LEU A 55 0.51 -10.69 -1.65
C LEU A 55 0.17 -10.51 -0.16
N ARG A 56 -0.95 -9.85 0.14
CA ARG A 56 -1.43 -9.69 1.52
C ARG A 56 -1.71 -11.02 2.21
N ARG A 57 -2.32 -11.96 1.50
CA ARG A 57 -2.62 -13.30 2.03
C ARG A 57 -1.33 -14.06 2.31
N TRP A 58 -0.40 -14.06 1.36
CA TRP A 58 0.90 -14.71 1.50
C TRP A 58 1.68 -14.16 2.70
N LEU A 59 1.76 -12.84 2.87
CA LEU A 59 2.43 -12.22 4.04
C LEU A 59 1.84 -12.69 5.37
N ARG A 60 0.51 -12.78 5.48
CA ARG A 60 -0.16 -13.27 6.71
C ARG A 60 0.11 -14.74 7.01
N GLN A 61 0.36 -15.54 5.98
CA GLN A 61 0.74 -16.96 6.12
C GLN A 61 2.19 -17.10 6.62
N GLN A 62 3.05 -16.10 6.41
CA GLN A 62 4.43 -16.13 6.89
C GLN A 62 4.60 -15.75 8.37
N ALA A 63 3.50 -15.52 9.09
CA ALA A 63 3.56 -15.23 10.51
C ALA A 63 4.18 -16.41 11.29
N GLY A 64 5.09 -16.10 12.21
CA GLY A 64 5.88 -17.09 12.95
C GLY A 64 7.27 -17.34 12.37
N ARG A 65 7.57 -16.86 11.15
CA ARG A 65 8.90 -16.99 10.54
C ARG A 65 9.78 -15.76 10.83
N PRO A 66 11.12 -15.93 10.87
CA PRO A 66 12.06 -14.81 10.89
C PRO A 66 11.85 -13.88 9.69
N TRP A 67 11.85 -12.56 9.92
CA TRP A 67 11.63 -11.58 8.85
C TRP A 67 12.67 -11.70 7.73
N ASP A 68 13.93 -11.92 8.06
CA ASP A 68 15.01 -11.96 7.05
C ASP A 68 14.82 -13.10 6.04
N ALA A 69 14.35 -14.26 6.50
CA ALA A 69 14.02 -15.39 5.62
C ALA A 69 12.83 -15.04 4.69
N VAL A 70 11.79 -14.40 5.24
CA VAL A 70 10.62 -13.95 4.47
C VAL A 70 11.01 -12.86 3.47
N TYR A 71 11.88 -11.94 3.87
CA TYR A 71 12.40 -10.87 3.03
C TYR A 71 13.23 -11.42 1.87
N GLY A 72 14.11 -12.39 2.13
CA GLY A 72 14.87 -13.09 1.09
C GLY A 72 13.95 -13.76 0.06
N GLU A 73 12.92 -14.47 0.53
CA GLU A 73 11.92 -15.11 -0.34
C GLU A 73 11.12 -14.08 -1.14
N LEU A 74 10.72 -12.97 -0.52
CA LEU A 74 10.04 -11.85 -1.18
C LEU A 74 10.93 -11.28 -2.29
N ARG A 75 12.22 -11.03 -2.01
CA ARG A 75 13.17 -10.43 -2.94
C ARG A 75 13.55 -11.35 -4.10
N ALA A 76 13.57 -12.66 -3.86
CA ALA A 76 13.80 -13.67 -4.89
C ALA A 76 12.66 -13.73 -5.91
N ASN A 77 11.43 -13.44 -5.50
CA ASN A 77 10.24 -13.52 -6.36
C ASN A 77 9.77 -12.17 -6.91
N ILE A 78 10.07 -11.06 -6.23
CA ILE A 78 9.68 -9.70 -6.62
C ILE A 78 10.96 -8.88 -6.79
N SER A 79 11.37 -8.70 -8.06
CA SER A 79 12.59 -7.98 -8.42
C SER A 79 12.25 -6.61 -9.02
N PRO A 80 12.65 -5.48 -8.40
CA PRO A 80 12.23 -4.14 -8.82
C PRO A 80 13.07 -3.62 -10.01
N ARG A 81 13.24 -4.46 -11.03
CA ARG A 81 13.99 -4.13 -12.26
C ARG A 81 13.13 -3.43 -13.32
N ASN A 82 11.82 -3.35 -13.10
CA ASN A 82 10.90 -2.60 -13.96
C ASN A 82 9.87 -1.84 -13.11
N ALA A 83 9.16 -0.89 -13.72
CA ALA A 83 8.23 0.00 -13.03
C ALA A 83 7.10 -0.75 -12.29
N VAL A 84 6.56 -1.83 -12.88
CA VAL A 84 5.46 -2.59 -12.29
C VAL A 84 5.95 -3.37 -11.07
N GLN A 85 7.08 -4.07 -11.20
CA GLN A 85 7.69 -4.80 -10.10
C GLN A 85 8.18 -3.88 -8.98
N MET A 86 8.73 -2.72 -9.33
CA MET A 86 9.09 -1.68 -8.37
C MET A 86 7.87 -1.20 -7.59
N HIS A 87 6.73 -1.01 -8.26
CA HIS A 87 5.51 -0.58 -7.59
C HIS A 87 4.93 -1.68 -6.69
N ILE A 88 4.95 -2.94 -7.12
CA ILE A 88 4.61 -4.08 -6.26
C ILE A 88 5.53 -4.15 -5.04
N TRP A 89 6.82 -3.92 -5.25
CA TRP A 89 7.81 -3.88 -4.17
C TRP A 89 7.49 -2.80 -3.14
N GLN A 90 7.10 -1.59 -3.58
CA GLN A 90 6.64 -0.52 -2.70
C GLN A 90 5.44 -0.96 -1.86
N HIS A 91 4.46 -1.66 -2.45
CA HIS A 91 3.33 -2.22 -1.68
C HIS A 91 3.79 -3.26 -0.66
N ALA A 92 4.72 -4.14 -1.04
CA ALA A 92 5.26 -5.14 -0.12
C ALA A 92 5.94 -4.50 1.09
N GLU A 93 6.73 -3.44 0.88
CA GLU A 93 7.34 -2.66 1.97
C GLU A 93 6.29 -1.98 2.85
N HIS A 94 5.22 -1.43 2.26
CA HIS A 94 4.13 -0.83 3.01
C HIS A 94 3.29 -1.85 3.81
N TYR A 95 3.24 -3.10 3.38
CA TYR A 95 2.46 -4.15 4.04
C TYR A 95 3.14 -4.74 5.28
N VAL A 96 4.41 -4.42 5.51
CA VAL A 96 5.17 -4.92 6.66
C VAL A 96 5.62 -3.75 7.52
N ALA A 97 5.05 -3.62 8.72
CA ALA A 97 5.54 -2.65 9.68
C ALA A 97 6.86 -3.15 10.30
N ARG A 98 7.99 -2.59 9.86
CA ARG A 98 9.35 -2.98 10.31
C ARG A 98 9.80 -2.22 11.57
N HIS A 99 9.51 -0.92 11.62
CA HIS A 99 9.91 -0.05 12.73
C HIS A 99 8.78 0.05 13.75
N VAL A 100 8.69 -0.95 14.62
CA VAL A 100 7.60 -1.09 15.59
C VAL A 100 8.11 -0.98 17.01
N MET A 101 7.29 -0.40 17.89
CA MET A 101 7.42 -0.48 19.33
C MET A 101 6.15 -1.10 19.92
N MET A 102 6.26 -1.70 21.10
CA MET A 102 5.12 -2.28 21.79
C MET A 102 4.65 -1.31 22.87
N ILE A 103 3.38 -0.92 22.85
CA ILE A 103 2.71 -0.10 23.87
C ILE A 103 1.48 -0.90 24.31
N ASP A 104 1.36 -1.21 25.60
CA ASP A 104 0.29 -2.03 26.17
C ASP A 104 0.06 -3.36 25.42
N GLY A 105 1.16 -4.03 25.06
CA GLY A 105 1.13 -5.28 24.31
C GLY A 105 0.68 -5.14 22.83
N LYS A 106 0.45 -3.92 22.34
CA LYS A 106 -0.01 -3.63 20.98
C LYS A 106 1.10 -3.00 20.13
N PRO A 107 1.23 -3.40 18.85
CA PRO A 107 2.24 -2.83 17.96
C PRO A 107 1.87 -1.40 17.56
N HIS A 108 2.81 -0.48 17.72
CA HIS A 108 2.73 0.91 17.27
C HIS A 108 3.90 1.23 16.35
N HIS A 109 3.69 2.10 15.36
CA HIS A 109 4.77 2.66 14.57
C HIS A 109 5.70 3.46 15.48
N ARG A 110 7.01 3.26 15.32
CA ARG A 110 7.99 4.08 16.03
C ARG A 110 7.92 5.53 15.50
N PRO A 111 7.83 6.55 16.37
CA PRO A 111 7.92 7.95 15.95
C PRO A 111 9.21 8.18 15.15
N GLY A 112 9.12 8.96 14.06
CA GLY A 112 10.26 9.22 13.18
C GLY A 112 10.64 8.06 12.26
N ALA A 113 9.90 6.93 12.27
CA ALA A 113 10.05 5.88 11.28
C ALA A 113 9.49 6.33 9.91
N GLY A 114 10.24 7.19 9.22
CA GLY A 114 9.86 7.82 7.96
C GLY A 114 8.98 9.07 8.14
N TRP A 115 8.67 9.72 7.01
CA TRP A 115 8.00 11.02 6.96
C TRP A 115 6.53 11.03 7.46
N ALA A 116 5.93 9.87 7.71
CA ALA A 116 4.48 9.73 7.93
C ALA A 116 4.06 9.60 9.41
N TYR A 117 4.99 9.28 10.33
CA TYR A 117 4.65 8.94 11.72
C TYR A 117 5.33 9.90 12.69
N LEU A 118 4.75 11.09 12.85
CA LEU A 118 5.18 12.09 13.82
C LEU A 118 4.92 11.66 15.28
N ARG A 119 4.02 10.70 15.49
CA ARG A 119 3.64 10.15 16.80
C ARG A 119 3.58 8.62 16.75
N ALA A 120 3.53 8.00 17.91
CA ALA A 120 3.38 6.56 18.06
C ALA A 120 1.94 6.15 17.74
N GLU A 121 1.66 5.87 16.47
CA GLU A 121 0.35 5.46 15.99
C GLU A 121 0.21 3.93 15.99
N PRO A 122 -0.96 3.36 16.34
CA PRO A 122 -1.18 1.92 16.27
C PRO A 122 -0.96 1.36 14.86
N VAL A 123 -0.30 0.21 14.75
CA VAL A 123 -0.14 -0.46 13.45
C VAL A 123 -1.50 -0.96 12.97
N SER A 124 -1.93 -0.48 11.81
CA SER A 124 -3.21 -0.86 11.22
C SER A 124 -3.11 -2.14 10.39
N SER A 125 -3.86 -3.18 10.73
CA SER A 125 -3.94 -4.43 9.95
C SER A 125 -4.47 -4.25 8.51
N ARG A 126 -5.13 -3.10 8.24
CA ARG A 126 -5.52 -2.71 6.88
C ARG A 126 -4.33 -2.20 6.08
N ARG A 127 -3.44 -1.40 6.68
CA ARG A 127 -2.24 -0.88 6.00
C ARG A 127 -1.14 -1.93 6.00
N CYS A 128 -0.74 -2.38 7.17
CA CYS A 128 0.28 -3.40 7.40
C CYS A 128 -0.38 -4.67 7.95
N PRO A 129 -0.75 -5.68 7.13
CA PRO A 129 -1.30 -6.94 7.63
C PRO A 129 -0.39 -7.70 8.59
N VAL A 130 0.92 -7.41 8.57
CA VAL A 130 1.92 -8.00 9.44
C VAL A 130 2.90 -6.95 9.94
N TYR A 131 3.60 -7.27 11.04
CA TYR A 131 4.67 -6.46 11.60
C TYR A 131 5.84 -7.33 12.05
N VAL A 132 7.04 -6.75 12.10
CA VAL A 132 8.23 -7.40 12.65
C VAL A 132 8.24 -7.17 14.15
N CYS A 133 8.25 -8.25 14.94
CA CYS A 133 8.34 -8.11 16.39
C CYS A 133 9.67 -7.47 16.76
N PRO A 134 9.68 -6.31 17.45
CA PRO A 134 10.93 -5.58 17.71
C PRO A 134 11.89 -6.30 18.66
N ARG A 135 11.40 -7.31 19.40
CA ARG A 135 12.22 -8.11 20.33
C ARG A 135 12.84 -9.34 19.68
N THR A 136 12.14 -9.96 18.72
CA THR A 136 12.53 -11.28 18.21
C THR A 136 12.84 -11.30 16.71
N GLY A 137 12.53 -10.24 15.97
CA GLY A 137 12.64 -10.23 14.50
C GLY A 137 11.65 -11.15 13.78
N ILE A 138 10.75 -11.81 14.53
CA ILE A 138 9.74 -12.72 13.97
C ILE A 138 8.57 -11.91 13.41
N LEU A 139 8.11 -12.30 12.22
CA LEU A 139 6.94 -11.71 11.60
C LEU A 139 5.66 -12.12 12.35
N ARG A 140 4.84 -11.16 12.75
CA ARG A 140 3.57 -11.38 13.48
C ARG A 140 2.40 -10.77 12.72
N ARG A 141 1.21 -11.36 12.90
CA ARG A 141 -0.03 -10.77 12.35
C ARG A 141 -0.38 -9.51 13.11
N THR A 142 -0.71 -8.46 12.39
CA THR A 142 -1.20 -7.22 13.00
C THR A 142 -2.62 -7.46 13.53
N PRO A 143 -2.91 -7.12 14.80
CA PRO A 143 -4.25 -7.25 15.37
C PRO A 143 -5.29 -6.50 14.53
N VAL A 144 -6.46 -7.11 14.37
CA VAL A 144 -7.59 -6.44 13.73
C VAL A 144 -8.29 -5.60 14.78
N THR A 145 -8.14 -4.28 14.70
CA THR A 145 -8.96 -3.37 15.50
C THR A 145 -10.38 -3.38 14.93
N PRO A 146 -11.40 -3.80 15.71
CA PRO A 146 -12.79 -3.74 15.26
C PRO A 146 -13.14 -2.31 14.90
N ARG A 147 -13.81 -2.13 13.76
CA ARG A 147 -14.31 -0.81 13.36
C ARG A 147 -15.44 -0.46 14.35
N LYS A 148 -15.32 0.63 15.12
CA LYS A 148 -16.44 1.13 15.93
C LYS A 148 -17.63 1.31 14.99
N ARG A 149 -18.70 0.51 15.16
CA ARG A 149 -19.96 0.75 14.43
C ARG A 149 -20.44 2.14 14.85
N LYS A 150 -20.75 3.00 13.88
CA LYS A 150 -21.48 4.24 14.18
C LYS A 150 -22.78 3.79 14.85
N ARG A 151 -23.04 4.25 16.08
CA ARG A 151 -24.37 4.05 16.69
C ARG A 151 -25.38 4.67 15.73
N ALA A 152 -26.45 3.94 15.40
CA ALA A 152 -27.57 4.53 14.68
C ALA A 152 -28.04 5.75 15.50
N ALA A 153 -28.33 6.86 14.81
CA ALA A 153 -28.99 7.98 15.48
C ALA A 153 -30.29 7.46 16.11
N PRO A 154 -30.63 7.87 17.34
CA PRO A 154 -31.92 7.52 17.91
C PRO A 154 -33.01 7.99 16.96
N THR A 155 -33.90 7.07 16.58
CA THR A 155 -35.13 7.39 15.86
C THR A 155 -36.06 8.10 16.85
N GLU A 156 -36.46 9.33 16.55
CA GLU A 156 -37.55 10.03 17.24
C GLU A 156 -38.90 9.40 16.92
#